data_AF-A0A8J5PZI9-F1
#
_entry.id   AF-A0A8J5PZI9-F1
#
_cell.length_a   1.000
_cell.length_b   1.000
_cell.length_c   1.000
_cell.angle_alpha   90.00
_cell.angle_beta   90.00
_cell.angle_gamma   90.00
#
_symmetry.space_group_name_H-M   'P 1'
#
loop_
_entity.id
_entity.type
_entity.pdbx_description
1 polymer ?
#
loop_
_entity_poly.entity_id
_entity_poly.type
_entity_poly.pdbx_seq_one_letter_code
_entity_poly.pdbx_strand_id
1 'polypeptide(L)'
;MSLNGNLESSSIYIAVKSRPSPRQYHWGLIVTDNIGRPVLHHATNLTRPWKYEERRNKSAIDLTLIVLVKASGVSNVPRATQIIQSVPADGKPSRRTGTAFTCRTWVKDALVELHEKGEIFLANDIEVIETEAIAYAERYAADSEQGKGTAVINSAFALSPE
;
A
#
# COMPACT_ATOMS: atom_id res chain seq x y z
N MET A 1 -11.50 -13.83 -0.10
CA MET A 1 -10.45 -13.72 0.93
C MET A 1 -11.06 -13.06 2.15
N SER A 2 -10.84 -13.58 3.35
CA SER A 2 -11.11 -12.87 4.61
C SER A 2 -9.85 -12.11 5.04
N LEU A 3 -10.03 -10.97 5.71
CA LEU A 3 -8.95 -10.34 6.48
C LEU A 3 -8.85 -11.05 7.83
N ASN A 4 -7.63 -11.25 8.34
CA ASN A 4 -7.42 -11.79 9.68
C ASN A 4 -7.32 -10.68 10.75
N GLY A 5 -7.90 -9.52 10.46
CA GLY A 5 -7.94 -8.33 11.30
C GLY A 5 -8.87 -7.28 10.68
N ASN A 6 -9.00 -6.13 11.33
CA ASN A 6 -9.85 -5.03 10.86
C ASN A 6 -9.01 -3.87 10.34
N LEU A 7 -9.48 -3.27 9.24
CA LEU A 7 -8.96 -1.99 8.79
C LEU A 7 -9.52 -0.88 9.67
N GLU A 8 -8.68 0.06 10.03
CA GLU A 8 -9.07 1.29 10.71
C GLU A 8 -9.63 2.28 9.70
N SER A 9 -10.58 3.10 10.13
CA SER A 9 -11.12 4.22 9.33
C SER A 9 -10.05 5.27 9.08
N SER A 10 -10.21 6.04 7.99
CA SER A 10 -9.34 7.18 7.65
C SER A 10 -7.85 6.83 7.79
N SER A 11 -7.44 5.72 7.19
CA SER A 11 -6.10 5.16 7.33
C SER A 11 -5.55 4.73 5.98
N ILE A 12 -4.22 4.68 5.88
CA ILE A 12 -3.51 4.23 4.68
C ILE A 12 -2.68 2.99 5.01
N TYR A 13 -2.79 1.98 4.15
CA TYR A 13 -2.12 0.69 4.25
C TYR A 13 -1.29 0.43 3.01
N ILE A 14 -0.09 -0.11 3.18
CA ILE A 14 0.68 -0.72 2.12
C ILE A 14 0.11 -2.10 1.87
N ALA A 15 -0.34 -2.33 0.64
CA ALA A 15 -0.88 -3.60 0.18
C ALA A 15 0.18 -4.38 -0.60
N VAL A 16 0.64 -5.48 -0.02
CA VAL A 16 1.61 -6.38 -0.66
C VAL A 16 0.90 -7.64 -1.11
N LYS A 17 0.99 -7.93 -2.41
CA LYS A 17 0.32 -9.05 -3.06
C LYS A 17 1.31 -10.02 -3.69
N SER A 18 0.96 -11.30 -3.72
CA SER A 18 1.74 -12.32 -4.41
C SER A 18 1.75 -12.10 -5.92
N ARG A 19 2.84 -12.52 -6.57
CA ARG A 19 2.90 -12.75 -8.02
C ARG A 19 3.28 -14.21 -8.27
N PRO A 20 3.06 -14.74 -9.49
CA PRO A 20 3.43 -16.12 -9.82
C PRO A 20 4.92 -16.45 -9.59
N SER A 21 5.79 -15.44 -9.68
CA SER A 21 7.22 -15.61 -9.41
C SER A 21 7.50 -15.47 -7.91
N PRO A 22 8.20 -16.44 -7.28
CA PRO A 22 8.55 -16.37 -5.87
C PRO A 22 9.27 -15.07 -5.52
N ARG A 23 8.92 -14.48 -4.38
CA ARG A 23 9.49 -13.22 -3.85
C ARG A 23 9.36 -12.00 -4.78
N GLN A 24 8.53 -12.09 -5.82
CA GLN A 24 8.11 -10.92 -6.57
C GLN A 24 6.74 -10.50 -6.07
N TYR A 25 6.64 -9.27 -5.59
CA TYR A 25 5.39 -8.76 -5.04
C TYR A 25 4.81 -7.66 -5.91
N HIS A 26 3.48 -7.59 -5.94
CA HIS A 26 2.76 -6.41 -6.43
C HIS A 26 2.42 -5.50 -5.26
N TRP A 27 2.66 -4.21 -5.42
CA TRP A 27 2.45 -3.20 -4.38
C TRP A 27 1.30 -2.28 -4.75
N GLY A 28 0.55 -1.85 -3.74
CA GLY A 28 -0.47 -0.82 -3.84
C GLY A 28 -0.70 -0.14 -2.49
N LEU A 29 -1.61 0.81 -2.48
CA LEU A 29 -2.07 1.51 -1.29
C LEU A 29 -3.55 1.22 -1.10
N ILE A 30 -3.96 0.85 0.11
CA ILE A 30 -5.37 0.87 0.50
C ILE A 30 -5.59 2.08 1.38
N VAL A 31 -6.49 2.96 0.94
CA VAL A 31 -7.00 4.06 1.75
C VAL A 31 -8.41 3.69 2.21
N THR A 32 -8.69 3.84 3.49
CA THR A 32 -10.03 3.66 4.05
C THR A 32 -10.73 4.99 4.21
N ASP A 33 -12.04 5.01 3.93
CA ASP A 33 -12.88 6.16 4.26
C ASP A 33 -13.17 6.26 5.77
N ASN A 34 -13.99 7.24 6.15
CA ASN A 34 -14.36 7.51 7.54
C ASN A 34 -15.17 6.38 8.21
N ILE A 35 -15.63 5.39 7.45
CA ILE A 35 -16.34 4.21 7.96
C ILE A 35 -15.60 2.90 7.64
N GLY A 36 -14.33 2.98 7.23
CA GLY A 36 -13.45 1.83 7.03
C GLY A 36 -13.58 1.14 5.67
N ARG A 37 -14.28 1.71 4.69
CA ARG A 37 -14.40 1.08 3.36
C ARG A 37 -13.10 1.26 2.57
N PRO A 38 -12.51 0.16 2.04
CA PRO A 38 -11.23 0.23 1.37
C PRO A 38 -11.34 0.68 -0.09
N VAL A 39 -10.39 1.50 -0.51
CA VAL A 39 -10.08 1.81 -1.90
C VAL A 39 -8.62 1.47 -2.16
N LEU A 40 -8.39 0.56 -3.10
CA LEU A 40 -7.07 0.20 -3.60
C LEU A 40 -6.65 1.18 -4.69
N HIS A 41 -5.44 1.72 -4.54
CA HIS A 41 -4.74 2.54 -5.51
C HIS A 41 -3.43 1.84 -5.88
N HIS A 42 -3.17 1.62 -7.17
CA HIS A 42 -1.90 1.03 -7.59
C HIS A 42 -1.49 1.44 -9.01
N ALA A 43 -0.19 1.40 -9.27
CA ALA A 43 0.34 1.37 -10.64
C ALA A 43 0.38 -0.07 -11.13
N THR A 44 -0.15 -0.35 -12.32
CA THR A 44 -0.21 -1.68 -12.93
C THR A 44 0.30 -1.66 -14.37
N ASN A 45 0.92 -2.75 -14.80
CA ASN A 45 1.39 -2.96 -16.18
C ASN A 45 0.79 -4.22 -16.82
N LEU A 46 -0.29 -4.78 -16.26
CA LEU A 46 -0.91 -6.01 -16.75
C LEU A 46 -1.27 -5.96 -18.24
N THR A 47 -1.76 -4.82 -18.73
CA THR A 47 -2.12 -4.65 -20.14
C THR A 47 -1.04 -3.96 -20.98
N ARG A 48 0.00 -3.42 -20.34
CA ARG A 48 0.92 -2.39 -20.89
C ARG A 48 0.18 -1.18 -21.53
N PRO A 49 0.78 0.03 -21.55
CA PRO A 49 1.89 0.49 -20.72
C PRO A 49 1.52 0.51 -19.22
N TRP A 50 2.42 1.01 -18.36
CA TRP A 50 2.08 1.31 -16.98
C TRP A 50 0.91 2.31 -16.92
N LYS A 51 0.00 2.11 -15.97
CA LYS A 51 -1.10 3.02 -15.69
C LYS A 51 -1.49 2.97 -14.22
N TYR A 52 -2.11 4.05 -13.76
CA TYR A 52 -2.83 4.08 -12.49
C TYR A 52 -4.17 3.34 -12.62
N GLU A 53 -4.53 2.57 -11.59
CA GLU A 53 -5.83 1.94 -11.47
C GLU A 53 -6.34 2.06 -10.03
N GLU A 54 -7.67 2.17 -9.90
CA GLU A 54 -8.38 2.25 -8.64
C GLU A 54 -9.43 1.14 -8.55
N ARG A 55 -9.53 0.47 -7.39
CA ARG A 55 -10.57 -0.53 -7.12
C ARG A 55 -11.20 -0.28 -5.75
N ARG A 56 -12.52 -0.44 -5.64
CA ARG A 56 -13.28 -0.11 -4.43
C ARG A 56 -13.89 -1.35 -3.77
N ASN A 57 -14.10 -1.27 -2.46
CA ASN A 57 -14.83 -2.25 -1.66
C ASN A 57 -14.28 -3.67 -1.83
N LYS A 58 -15.15 -4.64 -2.15
CA LYS A 58 -14.76 -6.05 -2.35
C LYS A 58 -13.65 -6.23 -3.38
N SER A 59 -13.58 -5.37 -4.39
CA SER A 59 -12.55 -5.45 -5.44
C SER A 59 -11.19 -4.87 -5.00
N ALA A 60 -11.14 -4.16 -3.87
CA ALA A 60 -9.89 -3.68 -3.28
C ALA A 60 -9.13 -4.79 -2.54
N ILE A 61 -9.87 -5.78 -2.01
CA ILE A 61 -9.34 -6.92 -1.25
C ILE A 61 -9.49 -8.19 -2.09
N ASP A 62 -8.45 -8.54 -2.84
CA ASP A 62 -8.46 -9.72 -3.71
C ASP A 62 -7.69 -10.91 -3.11
N LEU A 63 -7.76 -12.06 -3.79
CA LEU A 63 -7.18 -13.34 -3.33
C LEU A 63 -5.64 -13.35 -3.32
N THR A 64 -4.98 -12.40 -3.98
CA THR A 64 -3.52 -12.34 -4.06
C THR A 64 -2.90 -11.55 -2.91
N LEU A 65 -3.73 -10.89 -2.09
CA LEU A 65 -3.28 -10.01 -1.03
C LEU A 65 -2.70 -10.81 0.15
N ILE A 66 -1.41 -10.58 0.43
CA ILE A 66 -0.69 -11.28 1.50
C ILE A 66 -0.85 -10.53 2.81
N VAL A 67 -0.51 -9.24 2.78
CA VAL A 67 -0.49 -8.39 3.98
C VAL A 67 -0.90 -6.95 3.65
N LEU A 68 -1.55 -6.33 4.63
CA LEU A 68 -1.85 -4.91 4.74
C LEU A 68 -1.11 -4.35 5.94
N VAL A 69 -0.12 -3.50 5.69
CA VAL A 69 0.67 -2.85 6.74
C VAL A 69 0.22 -1.40 6.85
N LYS A 70 -0.35 -1.00 7.99
CA LYS A 70 -0.77 0.39 8.21
C LYS A 70 0.47 1.29 8.21
N ALA A 71 0.50 2.26 7.30
CA ALA A 71 1.57 3.24 7.24
C ALA A 71 1.26 4.45 8.13
N SER A 72 0.01 4.92 8.15
CA SER A 72 -0.41 6.09 8.93
C SER A 72 -1.94 6.20 8.99
N GLY A 73 -2.45 7.02 9.92
CA GLY A 73 -3.75 7.66 9.75
C GLY A 73 -3.72 8.71 8.63
N VAL A 74 -4.89 9.07 8.10
CA VAL A 74 -5.09 10.04 7.03
C VAL A 74 -5.94 11.19 7.57
N SER A 75 -5.42 12.42 7.50
CA SER A 75 -6.11 13.60 8.03
C SER A 75 -7.31 14.02 7.16
N ASN A 76 -7.15 14.02 5.83
CA ASN A 76 -8.21 14.33 4.88
C ASN A 76 -8.23 13.32 3.71
N VAL A 77 -9.13 12.32 3.80
CA VAL A 77 -9.22 11.23 2.81
C VAL A 77 -9.43 11.72 1.37
N PRO A 78 -10.40 12.62 1.06
CA PRO A 78 -10.54 13.17 -0.29
C PRO A 78 -9.28 13.83 -0.83
N ARG A 79 -8.58 14.61 0.00
CA ARG A 79 -7.35 15.29 -0.42
C ARG A 79 -6.21 14.31 -0.63
N ALA A 80 -6.04 13.33 0.27
CA ALA A 80 -5.07 12.26 0.11
C ALA A 80 -5.30 11.47 -1.19
N THR A 81 -6.55 11.15 -1.53
CA THR A 81 -6.89 10.48 -2.80
C THR A 81 -6.48 11.32 -4.02
N GLN A 82 -6.74 12.63 -4.01
CA GLN A 82 -6.31 13.53 -5.10
C GLN A 82 -4.78 13.53 -5.26
N ILE A 83 -4.05 13.52 -4.14
CA ILE A 83 -2.58 13.50 -4.15
C ILE A 83 -2.08 12.19 -4.73
N ILE A 84 -2.59 11.04 -4.26
CA ILE A 84 -2.24 9.72 -4.80
C ILE A 84 -2.49 9.66 -6.32
N GLN A 85 -3.64 10.16 -6.79
CA GLN A 85 -3.99 10.19 -8.21
C GLN A 85 -3.08 11.11 -9.04
N SER A 86 -2.44 12.10 -8.41
CA SER A 86 -1.50 13.02 -9.08
C SER A 86 -0.10 12.44 -9.28
N VAL A 87 0.25 11.38 -8.54
CA VAL A 87 1.55 10.72 -8.63
C VAL A 87 1.67 9.98 -9.97
N PRO A 88 2.62 10.32 -10.85
CA PRO A 88 2.70 9.73 -12.19
C PRO A 88 2.88 8.22 -12.16
N ALA A 89 1.99 7.51 -12.86
CA ALA A 89 2.07 6.06 -13.07
C ALA A 89 2.39 5.72 -14.55
N ASP A 90 3.16 6.59 -15.22
CA ASP A 90 3.44 6.54 -16.67
C ASP A 90 4.62 5.63 -17.05
N GLY A 91 5.23 4.96 -16.08
CA GLY A 91 6.36 4.06 -16.30
C GLY A 91 7.72 4.77 -16.40
N LYS A 92 7.77 6.10 -16.28
CA LYS A 92 9.04 6.84 -16.27
C LYS A 92 9.70 6.74 -14.89
N PRO A 93 11.03 6.86 -14.80
CA PRO A 93 11.73 6.85 -13.52
C PRO A 93 11.12 7.81 -12.49
N SER A 94 11.22 7.45 -11.22
CA SER A 94 10.76 8.26 -10.08
C SER A 94 11.27 9.70 -10.22
N ARG A 95 10.36 10.68 -10.16
CA ARG A 95 10.75 12.09 -10.19
C ARG A 95 11.52 12.51 -8.92
N ARG A 96 11.28 11.79 -7.82
CA ARG A 96 11.91 12.04 -6.53
C ARG A 96 13.34 11.53 -6.48
N THR A 97 13.61 10.35 -7.07
CA THR A 97 14.89 9.63 -6.87
C THR A 97 15.62 9.27 -8.15
N GLY A 98 15.00 9.39 -9.32
CA GLY A 98 15.54 8.91 -10.60
C GLY A 98 15.57 7.39 -10.74
N THR A 99 15.08 6.64 -9.74
CA THR A 99 15.06 5.16 -9.78
C THR A 99 14.07 4.62 -10.80
N ALA A 100 14.37 3.43 -11.35
CA ALA A 100 13.51 2.77 -12.33
C ALA A 100 12.07 2.56 -11.81
N PHE A 101 11.09 2.76 -12.69
CA PHE A 101 9.69 2.68 -12.31
C PHE A 101 9.26 1.24 -12.02
N THR A 102 8.62 1.07 -10.86
CA THR A 102 7.92 -0.16 -10.47
C THR A 102 6.67 0.22 -9.66
N CYS A 103 5.74 -0.72 -9.48
CA CYS A 103 4.60 -0.51 -8.56
C CYS A 103 5.07 -0.16 -7.13
N ARG A 104 6.19 -0.73 -6.68
CA ARG A 104 6.80 -0.44 -5.39
C ARG A 104 7.37 0.97 -5.34
N THR A 105 8.12 1.38 -6.36
CA THR A 105 8.63 2.75 -6.48
C THR A 105 7.48 3.77 -6.47
N TRP A 106 6.39 3.49 -7.18
CA TRP A 106 5.20 4.35 -7.18
C TRP A 106 4.54 4.47 -5.81
N VAL A 107 4.41 3.37 -5.06
CA VAL A 107 3.90 3.39 -3.68
C VAL A 107 4.79 4.26 -2.77
N LYS A 108 6.11 4.14 -2.89
CA LYS A 108 7.06 4.95 -2.11
C LYS A 108 6.92 6.44 -2.42
N ASP A 109 6.86 6.79 -3.71
CA ASP A 109 6.69 8.18 -4.12
C ASP A 109 5.34 8.75 -3.65
N ALA A 110 4.27 7.97 -3.69
CA ALA A 110 2.96 8.39 -3.19
C ALA A 110 2.93 8.61 -1.67
N LEU A 111 3.56 7.73 -0.89
CA LEU A 111 3.65 7.90 0.57
C LEU A 111 4.46 9.14 0.95
N VAL A 112 5.59 9.39 0.28
CA VAL A 112 6.39 10.59 0.53
C VAL A 112 5.63 11.85 0.13
N GLU A 113 4.98 11.88 -1.03
CA GLU A 113 4.20 13.05 -1.48
C GLU A 113 3.05 13.37 -0.50
N LEU A 114 2.37 12.34 0.03
CA LEU A 114 1.33 12.52 1.06
C LEU A 114 1.91 13.08 2.36
N HIS A 115 3.09 12.60 2.78
CA HIS A 115 3.76 13.05 3.98
C HIS A 115 4.20 14.51 3.88
N GLU A 116 4.86 14.87 2.77
CA GLU A 116 5.32 16.23 2.51
C GLU A 116 4.18 17.24 2.40
N LYS A 117 2.99 16.80 1.97
CA LYS A 117 1.78 17.63 1.96
C LYS A 117 0.98 17.62 3.27
N GLY A 118 1.42 16.87 4.28
CA GLY A 118 0.80 16.84 5.61
C GLY A 118 -0.50 16.03 5.70
N GLU A 119 -0.80 15.18 4.71
CA GLU A 119 -2.00 14.34 4.76
C GLU A 119 -1.81 13.06 5.58
N ILE A 120 -0.56 12.64 5.74
CA ILE A 120 -0.14 11.50 6.58
C ILE A 120 1.14 11.84 7.33
N PHE A 121 1.43 11.10 8.40
CA PHE A 121 2.69 11.19 9.12
C PHE A 121 3.42 9.84 9.06
N LEU A 122 4.57 9.79 8.38
CA LEU A 122 5.41 8.60 8.35
C LEU A 122 6.36 8.66 9.55
N ALA A 123 6.22 7.70 10.47
CA ALA A 123 7.05 7.64 11.67
C ALA A 123 8.51 7.19 11.41
N ASN A 124 8.80 6.69 10.21
CA ASN A 124 10.11 6.18 9.81
C ASN A 124 10.41 6.59 8.36
N ASP A 125 11.69 6.52 7.98
CA ASP A 125 12.12 6.70 6.59
C ASP A 125 11.45 5.70 5.65
N ILE A 126 11.20 6.13 4.41
CA ILE A 126 10.49 5.33 3.42
C ILE A 126 11.20 3.99 3.10
N GLU A 127 12.52 3.94 3.24
CA GLU A 127 13.32 2.72 3.05
C GLU A 127 13.15 1.72 4.20
N VAL A 128 12.98 2.21 5.43
CA VAL A 128 12.66 1.37 6.61
C VAL A 128 11.25 0.81 6.46
N ILE A 129 10.29 1.65 6.07
CA ILE A 129 8.91 1.24 5.81
C ILE A 129 8.85 0.15 4.72
N GLU A 130 9.63 0.30 3.65
CA GLU A 130 9.74 -0.73 2.61
C GLU A 130 10.27 -2.04 3.18
N THR A 131 11.36 -1.99 3.94
CA THR A 131 12.01 -3.18 4.53
C THR A 131 11.04 -3.94 5.43
N GLU A 132 10.31 -3.24 6.30
CA GLU A 132 9.30 -3.83 7.18
C GLU A 132 8.14 -4.44 6.39
N ALA A 133 7.62 -3.73 5.37
CA ALA A 133 6.53 -4.26 4.55
C ALA A 133 6.93 -5.56 3.82
N ILE A 134 8.19 -5.66 3.37
CA ILE A 134 8.74 -6.90 2.79
C ILE A 134 8.83 -7.99 3.85
N ALA A 135 9.38 -7.70 5.03
CA ALA A 135 9.51 -8.67 6.10
C ALA A 135 8.16 -9.25 6.53
N TYR A 136 7.12 -8.42 6.63
CA TYR A 136 5.76 -8.89 6.88
C TYR A 136 5.21 -9.74 5.73
N ALA A 137 5.44 -9.35 4.47
CA ALA A 137 5.01 -10.14 3.33
C ALA A 137 5.67 -11.53 3.31
N GLU A 138 6.97 -11.61 3.60
CA GLU A 138 7.69 -12.88 3.70
C GLU A 138 7.15 -13.75 4.84
N ARG A 139 6.86 -13.14 6.00
CA ARG A 139 6.29 -13.83 7.16
C ARG A 139 4.92 -14.45 6.87
N TYR A 140 4.06 -13.76 6.10
CA TYR A 140 2.67 -14.17 5.89
C TYR A 140 2.38 -14.78 4.52
N ALA A 141 3.37 -14.86 3.61
CA ALA A 141 3.19 -15.39 2.26
C ALA A 141 2.59 -16.81 2.26
N ALA A 142 3.19 -17.72 3.03
CA ALA A 142 2.74 -19.11 3.10
C ALA A 142 1.32 -19.26 3.64
N ASP A 143 0.94 -18.44 4.63
CA ASP A 143 -0.41 -18.44 5.19
C ASP A 143 -1.45 -17.96 4.17
N SER A 144 -1.12 -16.89 3.44
CA SER A 144 -1.97 -16.36 2.37
C SER A 144 -2.14 -17.39 1.24
N GLU A 145 -1.06 -18.06 0.82
CA GLU A 145 -1.09 -19.10 -0.22
C GLU A 145 -1.91 -20.34 0.19
N GLN A 146 -1.95 -20.65 1.49
CA GLN A 146 -2.80 -21.70 2.08
C GLN A 146 -4.25 -21.25 2.30
N GLY A 147 -4.62 -20.03 1.91
CA GLY A 147 -5.98 -19.51 2.03
C GLY A 147 -6.38 -19.09 3.45
N LYS A 148 -5.42 -18.88 4.37
CA LYS A 148 -5.70 -18.45 5.76
C LYS A 148 -6.11 -16.97 5.86
N GLY A 149 -6.19 -16.27 4.74
CA GLY A 149 -6.57 -14.87 4.66
C GLY A 149 -5.39 -13.91 4.62
N THR A 150 -5.70 -12.63 4.48
CA THR A 150 -4.72 -11.56 4.43
C THR A 150 -4.39 -11.07 5.84
N ALA A 151 -3.09 -10.92 6.13
CA ALA A 151 -2.58 -10.29 7.34
C ALA A 151 -2.90 -8.80 7.42
N VAL A 152 -3.43 -8.30 8.54
CA VAL A 152 -3.59 -6.84 8.79
C VAL A 152 -2.74 -6.42 9.98
N ILE A 153 -1.78 -5.52 9.74
CA ILE A 153 -0.81 -5.04 10.74
C ILE A 153 -1.05 -3.55 11.01
N ASN A 154 -1.70 -3.23 12.13
CA ASN A 154 -2.06 -1.84 12.47
C ASN A 154 -0.96 -1.09 13.26
N SER A 155 0.00 -1.80 13.84
CA SER A 155 0.98 -1.23 14.79
C SER A 155 2.43 -1.33 14.30
N ALA A 156 2.67 -1.60 13.01
CA ALA A 156 4.02 -1.79 12.47
C ALA A 156 4.95 -0.59 12.72
N PHE A 157 4.40 0.61 12.73
CA PHE A 157 5.14 1.86 12.89
C PHE A 157 4.56 2.74 14.01
N ALA A 158 3.80 2.14 14.94
CA ALA A 158 3.30 2.88 16.08
C ALA A 158 4.48 3.38 16.91
N LEU A 159 4.47 4.67 17.27
CA LEU A 159 5.41 5.19 18.26
C LEU A 159 5.15 4.43 19.57
N SER A 160 6.22 3.94 20.20
CA SER A 160 6.13 3.36 21.54
C SER A 160 5.46 4.40 22.46
N PRO A 161 4.51 4.00 23.32
CA PRO A 161 4.03 4.90 24.35
C PRO A 161 5.22 5.28 25.25
N GLU A 162 5.43 6.58 25.44
CA GLU A 162 6.32 7.13 26.47
C GLU A 162 5.87 6.71 27.88
#